data_AF-A0A820HQF9-F1
#
_entry.id   AF-A0A820HQF9-F1
#
_cell.length_a   1.000
_cell.length_b   1.000
_cell.length_c   1.000
_cell.angle_alpha   90.00
_cell.angle_beta   90.00
_cell.angle_gamma   90.00
#
_symmetry.space_group_name_H-M   'P 1'
#
loop_
_entity.id
_entity.type
_entity.pdbx_description
1 polymer ?
#
loop_
_entity_poly.entity_id
_entity_poly.type
_entity_poly.pdbx_seq_one_letter_code
_entity_poly.pdbx_strand_id
1 'polypeptide(L)'
;MDEAALITLYSMEWKPQEECLYHVLNETLRNEKRQKLKPWFIFLKLILTALAKIPSSLSFVYRGVKQDMRKGYPEGKTFVWWGFSSCTSKFSVLQNDHFLGTTGPRTLFTIECDSGKDIRRYSFFQAEDKILLPVATQFKVVACLSQGKDLYMVQLEEIQSQFSLIELPSPLPVPTPST
;
A
#
# COMPACT_ATOMS: atom_id res chain seq x y z
N MET A 1 8.95 -21.34 3.84
CA MET A 1 7.72 -20.57 4.10
C MET A 1 7.21 -20.11 2.74
N ASP A 2 5.93 -20.31 2.45
CA ASP A 2 5.34 -19.91 1.17
C ASP A 2 5.16 -18.38 1.14
N GLU A 3 5.82 -17.72 0.20
CA GLU A 3 5.77 -16.26 0.03
C GLU A 3 4.37 -15.78 -0.38
N ALA A 4 3.63 -16.61 -1.11
CA ALA A 4 2.23 -16.33 -1.44
C ALA A 4 1.39 -16.26 -0.16
N ALA A 5 1.59 -17.21 0.77
CA ALA A 5 0.86 -17.26 2.03
C ALA A 5 1.11 -16.03 2.91
N LEU A 6 2.32 -15.44 2.87
CA LEU A 6 2.64 -14.20 3.59
C LEU A 6 1.83 -13.01 3.06
N ILE A 7 1.78 -12.86 1.73
CA ILE A 7 1.01 -11.79 1.08
C ILE A 7 -0.48 -12.00 1.33
N THR A 8 -0.97 -13.23 1.22
CA THR A 8 -2.35 -13.59 1.55
C THR A 8 -2.68 -13.22 2.99
N LEU A 9 -1.89 -13.67 3.96
CA LEU A 9 -2.09 -13.41 5.38
C LEU A 9 -2.10 -11.90 5.69
N TYR A 10 -1.19 -11.15 5.08
CA TYR A 10 -1.18 -9.69 5.23
C TYR A 10 -2.39 -9.03 4.56
N SER A 11 -2.88 -9.56 3.44
CA SER A 11 -4.01 -8.99 2.72
C SER A 11 -5.38 -9.31 3.34
N MET A 12 -5.43 -10.29 4.24
CA MET A 12 -6.63 -10.69 4.97
C MET A 12 -7.01 -9.63 6.00
N GLU A 13 -8.28 -9.25 6.01
CA GLU A 13 -8.86 -8.39 7.03
C GLU A 13 -9.84 -9.21 7.87
N TRP A 14 -9.66 -9.21 9.18
CA TRP A 14 -10.56 -9.88 10.11
C TRP A 14 -10.87 -9.00 11.32
N LYS A 15 -11.89 -9.40 12.08
CA LYS A 15 -12.26 -8.80 13.36
C LYS A 15 -11.86 -9.74 14.50
N PRO A 16 -11.45 -9.20 15.67
CA PRO A 16 -11.30 -7.78 15.99
C PRO A 16 -10.09 -7.13 15.27
N GLN A 17 -10.13 -5.82 15.00
CA GLN A 17 -9.10 -5.13 14.21
C GLN A 17 -7.75 -5.10 14.94
N GLU A 18 -7.78 -5.09 16.26
CA GLU A 18 -6.64 -5.07 17.18
C GLU A 18 -5.83 -6.38 17.11
N GLU A 19 -6.42 -7.44 16.53
CA GLU A 19 -5.77 -8.72 16.28
C GLU A 19 -5.47 -8.94 14.79
N CYS A 20 -5.86 -8.00 13.93
CA CYS A 20 -5.66 -8.08 12.49
C CYS A 20 -4.24 -7.71 12.10
N LEU A 21 -3.50 -8.64 11.49
CA LEU A 21 -2.10 -8.46 11.11
C LEU A 21 -1.88 -7.19 10.28
N TYR A 22 -2.71 -7.00 9.25
CA TYR A 22 -2.71 -5.80 8.41
C TYR A 22 -2.82 -4.52 9.24
N HIS A 23 -3.75 -4.50 10.19
CA HIS A 23 -4.07 -3.32 10.98
C HIS A 23 -2.96 -3.00 11.97
N VAL A 24 -2.57 -3.98 12.79
CA VAL A 24 -1.56 -3.83 13.85
C VAL A 24 -0.18 -3.48 13.25
N LEU A 25 0.22 -4.12 12.15
CA LEU A 25 1.48 -3.81 11.49
C LEU A 25 1.47 -2.37 10.95
N ASN A 26 0.41 -1.95 10.26
CA ASN A 26 0.33 -0.60 9.72
C ASN A 26 0.20 0.48 10.80
N GLU A 27 -0.47 0.19 11.92
CA GLU A 27 -0.45 1.07 13.09
C GLU A 27 0.97 1.20 13.65
N THR A 28 1.69 0.08 13.79
CA THR A 28 3.06 0.07 14.31
C THR A 28 4.01 0.82 13.38
N LEU A 29 3.87 0.67 12.06
CA LEU A 29 4.67 1.38 11.06
C LEU A 29 4.44 2.90 11.10
N ARG A 30 3.22 3.35 11.41
CA ARG A 30 2.89 4.78 11.57
C ARG A 30 3.30 5.34 12.93
N ASN A 31 3.67 4.49 13.89
CA ASN A 31 4.01 4.92 15.24
C ASN A 31 5.41 5.56 15.30
N GLU A 32 5.50 6.74 15.91
CA GLU A 32 6.77 7.46 16.06
C GLU A 32 7.77 6.72 16.98
N LYS A 33 7.27 5.91 17.92
CA LYS A 33 8.11 5.10 18.82
C LYS A 33 8.70 3.91 18.06
N ARG A 34 9.79 4.14 17.32
CA ARG A 34 10.45 3.15 16.45
C ARG A 34 10.84 1.83 17.14
N GLN A 35 11.03 1.84 18.45
CA GLN A 35 11.29 0.62 19.23
C GLN A 35 10.15 -0.41 19.13
N LYS A 36 8.90 0.05 18.94
CA LYS A 36 7.74 -0.83 18.72
C LYS A 36 7.82 -1.62 17.42
N LEU A 37 8.63 -1.19 16.46
CA LEU A 37 8.77 -1.87 15.17
C LEU A 37 9.73 -3.07 15.24
N LYS A 38 10.60 -3.15 16.25
CA LYS A 38 11.60 -4.23 16.37
C LYS A 38 11.02 -5.65 16.28
N PRO A 39 9.90 -5.98 16.95
CA PRO A 39 9.29 -7.32 16.84
C PRO A 39 8.86 -7.68 15.41
N TRP A 40 8.62 -6.67 14.56
CA TRP A 40 8.15 -6.84 13.19
C TRP A 40 9.27 -7.03 12.17
N PHE A 41 10.54 -6.86 12.54
CA PHE A 41 11.65 -6.86 11.57
C PHE A 41 11.75 -8.15 10.75
N ILE A 42 11.54 -9.31 11.38
CA ILE A 42 11.56 -10.60 10.67
C ILE A 42 10.39 -10.67 9.69
N PHE A 43 9.18 -10.33 10.14
CA PHE A 43 8.00 -10.33 9.27
C PHE A 43 8.16 -9.34 8.10
N LEU A 44 8.61 -8.12 8.38
CA LEU A 44 8.89 -7.08 7.38
C LEU A 44 9.90 -7.56 6.35
N LYS A 45 11.01 -8.18 6.79
CA LYS A 45 12.00 -8.74 5.87
C LYS A 45 11.37 -9.77 4.95
N LEU A 46 10.55 -10.69 5.49
CA LEU A 46 9.92 -11.75 4.72
C LEU A 46 8.89 -11.20 3.72
N ILE A 47 7.96 -10.35 4.15
CA ILE A 47 6.92 -9.81 3.27
C ILE A 47 7.50 -8.88 2.20
N LEU A 48 8.49 -8.04 2.53
CA LEU A 48 9.14 -7.19 1.55
C LEU A 48 9.95 -8.01 0.53
N THR A 49 10.55 -9.13 0.95
CA THR A 49 11.23 -10.05 0.03
C THR A 49 10.23 -10.71 -0.92
N ALA A 50 9.07 -11.14 -0.41
CA ALA A 50 7.99 -11.69 -1.23
C ALA A 50 7.46 -10.66 -2.24
N LEU A 51 7.21 -9.41 -1.80
CA LEU A 51 6.73 -8.33 -2.66
C LEU A 51 7.77 -7.88 -3.70
N ALA A 52 9.06 -7.96 -3.39
CA ALA A 52 10.15 -7.62 -4.32
C ALA A 52 10.16 -8.55 -5.55
N LYS A 53 9.61 -9.77 -5.45
CA LYS A 53 9.47 -10.69 -6.58
C LYS A 53 8.26 -10.42 -7.47
N ILE A 54 7.34 -9.57 -7.02
CA ILE A 54 6.20 -9.13 -7.83
C ILE A 54 6.65 -7.93 -8.67
N PRO A 55 6.44 -7.92 -9.99
CA PRO A 55 6.81 -6.78 -10.82
C PRO A 55 6.05 -5.54 -10.36
N SER A 56 6.74 -4.41 -10.27
CA SER A 56 6.05 -3.14 -10.09
C SER A 56 5.42 -2.71 -11.41
N SER A 57 4.32 -1.95 -11.34
CA SER A 57 3.63 -1.44 -12.54
C SER A 57 3.39 0.06 -12.40
N LEU A 58 3.86 0.84 -13.39
CA LEU A 58 3.47 2.23 -13.53
C LEU A 58 1.96 2.27 -13.76
N SER A 59 1.22 2.84 -12.82
CA SER A 59 -0.24 2.82 -12.87
C SER A 59 -0.87 3.93 -12.03
N PHE A 60 -2.07 4.31 -12.45
CA PHE A 60 -2.99 5.06 -11.61
C PHE A 60 -3.74 4.10 -10.71
N VAL A 61 -3.58 4.28 -9.40
CA VAL A 61 -4.30 3.51 -8.38
C VAL A 61 -5.11 4.43 -7.49
N TYR A 62 -6.14 3.87 -6.87
CA TYR A 62 -7.09 4.62 -6.07
C TYR A 62 -7.17 4.09 -4.65
N ARG A 63 -7.33 5.00 -3.68
CA ARG A 63 -7.54 4.65 -2.28
C ARG A 63 -8.65 5.51 -1.67
N GLY A 64 -9.64 4.85 -1.10
CA GLY A 64 -10.70 5.50 -0.34
C GLY A 64 -10.44 5.49 1.16
N VAL A 65 -10.78 6.58 1.83
CA VAL A 65 -10.76 6.69 3.30
C VAL A 65 -12.05 7.36 3.76
N LYS A 66 -12.75 6.75 4.73
CA LYS A 66 -13.96 7.30 5.36
C LYS A 66 -13.67 8.37 6.41
N GLN A 67 -12.89 9.37 6.02
CA GLN A 67 -12.53 10.52 6.84
C GLN A 67 -12.22 11.72 5.95
N ASP A 68 -12.53 12.93 6.43
CA ASP A 68 -12.00 14.16 5.82
C ASP A 68 -10.53 14.34 6.20
N MET A 69 -9.66 14.24 5.19
CA MET A 69 -8.21 14.35 5.34
C MET A 69 -7.66 15.70 4.83
N ARG A 70 -8.52 16.67 4.46
CA ARG A 70 -8.12 17.91 3.79
C ARG A 70 -6.94 18.64 4.43
N LYS A 71 -6.96 18.76 5.76
CA LYS A 71 -5.90 19.45 6.51
C LYS A 71 -4.53 18.78 6.39
N GLY A 72 -4.50 17.48 6.12
CA GLY A 72 -3.28 16.69 6.02
C GLY A 72 -2.57 16.79 4.66
N TYR A 73 -3.29 17.18 3.60
CA TYR A 73 -2.82 17.12 2.22
C TYR A 73 -3.02 18.45 1.46
N PRO A 74 -2.41 19.56 1.91
CA PRO A 74 -2.35 20.77 1.09
C PRO A 74 -1.54 20.52 -0.19
N GLU A 75 -1.93 21.16 -1.29
CA GLU A 75 -1.22 21.08 -2.57
C GLU A 75 0.25 21.49 -2.44
N GLY A 76 1.12 20.82 -3.19
CA GLY A 76 2.57 21.01 -3.16
C GLY A 76 3.29 20.33 -1.98
N LYS A 77 2.57 19.81 -0.98
CA LYS A 77 3.18 19.12 0.16
C LYS A 77 3.80 17.78 -0.25
N THR A 78 5.01 17.53 0.24
CA THR A 78 5.65 16.21 0.23
C THR A 78 5.51 15.53 1.59
N PHE A 79 5.25 14.22 1.58
CA PHE A 79 5.11 13.42 2.80
C PHE A 79 5.44 11.95 2.53
N VAL A 80 5.47 11.13 3.60
CA VAL A 80 5.72 9.69 3.54
C VAL A 80 4.53 8.93 4.11
N TRP A 81 4.05 7.91 3.40
CA TRP A 81 3.20 6.88 3.98
C TRP A 81 4.07 5.76 4.52
N TRP A 82 4.21 5.71 5.84
CA TRP A 82 5.07 4.72 6.52
C TRP A 82 4.51 3.30 6.47
N GLY A 83 3.18 3.17 6.52
CA GLY A 83 2.49 1.89 6.35
C GLY A 83 2.42 1.48 4.89
N PHE A 84 2.24 0.20 4.65
CA PHE A 84 1.75 -0.28 3.36
C PHE A 84 0.38 0.35 3.06
N SER A 85 0.11 0.61 1.78
CA SER A 85 -1.15 1.21 1.37
C SER A 85 -1.91 0.30 0.41
N SER A 86 -3.03 -0.25 0.88
CA SER A 86 -3.98 -0.97 0.05
C SER A 86 -4.70 0.02 -0.89
N CYS A 87 -4.60 -0.22 -2.18
CA CYS A 87 -5.23 0.54 -3.25
C CYS A 87 -5.97 -0.42 -4.18
N THR A 88 -6.71 0.14 -5.13
CA THR A 88 -7.40 -0.60 -6.19
C THR A 88 -7.15 0.06 -7.54
N SER A 89 -7.15 -0.71 -8.62
CA SER A 89 -7.14 -0.17 -9.98
C SER A 89 -8.55 0.15 -10.51
N LYS A 90 -9.60 -0.21 -9.76
CA LYS A 90 -11.00 -0.09 -10.18
C LYS A 90 -11.81 0.87 -9.33
N PHE A 91 -12.36 1.91 -9.96
CA PHE A 91 -13.29 2.84 -9.31
C PHE A 91 -14.55 2.17 -8.74
N SER A 92 -15.06 1.12 -9.39
CA SER A 92 -16.26 0.41 -8.92
C SER A 92 -16.08 -0.20 -7.53
N VAL A 93 -14.86 -0.62 -7.17
CA VAL A 93 -14.53 -1.15 -5.84
C VAL A 93 -14.76 -0.06 -4.78
N LEU A 94 -14.44 1.20 -5.08
CA LEU A 94 -14.59 2.30 -4.13
C LEU A 94 -16.05 2.61 -3.77
N GLN A 95 -17.02 2.23 -4.60
CA GLN A 95 -18.43 2.43 -4.28
C GLN A 95 -18.90 1.59 -3.08
N ASN A 96 -18.15 0.54 -2.71
CA ASN A 96 -18.43 -0.29 -1.55
C ASN A 96 -18.16 0.48 -0.25
N ASP A 97 -19.10 0.36 0.70
CA ASP A 97 -19.03 0.99 2.02
C ASP A 97 -17.92 0.46 2.94
N HIS A 98 -17.21 -0.61 2.58
CA HIS A 98 -15.99 -0.98 3.29
C HIS A 98 -14.78 -0.11 2.90
N PHE A 99 -14.83 0.57 1.75
CA PHE A 99 -13.74 1.41 1.24
C PHE A 99 -14.10 2.91 1.29
N LEU A 100 -14.51 3.51 0.17
CA LEU A 100 -14.89 4.93 0.13
C LEU A 100 -16.37 5.12 0.45
N GLY A 101 -17.24 4.30 -0.15
CA GLY A 101 -18.69 4.46 -0.07
C GLY A 101 -19.17 5.75 -0.73
N THR A 102 -20.44 6.08 -0.52
CA THR A 102 -21.11 7.23 -1.16
C THR A 102 -21.55 8.32 -0.19
N THR A 103 -21.44 8.08 1.12
CA THR A 103 -21.98 8.95 2.17
C THR A 103 -20.93 9.31 3.23
N GLY A 104 -21.15 10.44 3.92
CA GLY A 104 -20.29 10.92 5.01
C GLY A 104 -18.95 11.51 4.55
N PRO A 105 -18.25 12.23 5.45
CA PRO A 105 -16.95 12.83 5.15
C PRO A 105 -15.93 11.78 4.73
N ARG A 106 -15.37 11.95 3.54
CA ARG A 106 -14.50 10.95 2.91
C ARG A 106 -13.48 11.59 1.99
N THR A 107 -12.36 10.90 1.83
CA THR A 107 -11.26 11.31 0.97
C THR A 107 -10.94 10.23 -0.05
N LEU A 108 -10.89 10.60 -1.32
CA LEU A 108 -10.42 9.78 -2.43
C LEU A 108 -9.01 10.24 -2.82
N PHE A 109 -8.05 9.33 -2.75
CA PHE A 109 -6.73 9.51 -3.32
C PHE A 109 -6.68 8.88 -4.71
N THR A 110 -6.27 9.66 -5.70
CA THR A 110 -5.82 9.18 -7.01
C THR A 110 -4.31 9.29 -7.04
N ILE A 111 -3.62 8.19 -7.32
CA ILE A 111 -2.18 8.08 -7.09
C ILE A 111 -1.53 7.60 -8.38
N GLU A 112 -0.65 8.42 -8.94
CA GLU A 112 0.30 7.99 -9.95
C GLU A 112 1.49 7.34 -9.22
N CYS A 113 1.73 6.06 -9.48
CA CYS A 113 2.74 5.28 -8.76
C CYS A 113 3.53 4.37 -9.70
N ASP A 114 4.80 4.14 -9.37
CA ASP A 114 5.70 3.22 -10.07
C ASP A 114 5.99 1.95 -9.27
N SER A 115 5.72 1.95 -7.96
CA SER A 115 6.09 0.88 -7.04
C SER A 115 4.95 -0.08 -6.70
N GLY A 116 3.77 0.15 -7.26
CA GLY A 116 2.56 -0.64 -7.01
C GLY A 116 2.75 -2.12 -7.34
N LYS A 117 2.41 -2.99 -6.36
CA LYS A 117 2.44 -4.44 -6.49
C LYS A 117 1.04 -4.98 -6.71
N ASP A 118 0.79 -5.57 -7.87
CA ASP A 118 -0.45 -6.29 -8.13
C ASP A 118 -0.48 -7.59 -7.31
N ILE A 119 -1.31 -7.60 -6.27
CA ILE A 119 -1.45 -8.75 -5.38
C ILE A 119 -2.79 -9.46 -5.55
N ARG A 120 -3.53 -9.22 -6.66
CA ARG A 120 -4.84 -9.83 -6.90
C ARG A 120 -4.85 -11.35 -6.77
N ARG A 121 -3.81 -12.00 -7.29
CA ARG A 121 -3.67 -13.47 -7.26
C ARG A 121 -3.41 -14.04 -5.87
N TYR A 122 -3.00 -13.19 -4.93
CA TYR A 122 -2.68 -13.56 -3.55
C TYR A 122 -3.76 -13.10 -2.56
N SER A 123 -4.68 -12.23 -2.99
CA SER A 123 -5.80 -11.78 -2.16
C SER A 123 -6.88 -12.85 -2.04
N PHE A 124 -7.39 -13.06 -0.83
CA PHE A 124 -8.56 -13.91 -0.60
C PHE A 124 -9.81 -13.34 -1.29
N PHE A 125 -9.91 -12.01 -1.39
CA PHE A 125 -11.01 -11.31 -2.03
C PHE A 125 -10.57 -10.73 -3.38
N GLN A 126 -10.69 -11.53 -4.44
CA GLN A 126 -10.26 -11.16 -5.79
C GLN A 126 -11.02 -9.95 -6.37
N ALA A 127 -12.24 -9.70 -5.90
CA ALA A 127 -13.09 -8.60 -6.35
C ALA A 127 -12.53 -7.21 -6.00
N GLU A 128 -11.57 -7.11 -5.06
CA GLU A 128 -11.00 -5.84 -4.61
C GLU A 128 -10.00 -5.21 -5.61
N ASP A 129 -9.54 -5.97 -6.61
CA ASP A 129 -8.51 -5.53 -7.56
C ASP A 129 -7.29 -4.90 -6.88
N LYS A 130 -6.80 -5.60 -5.84
CA LYS A 130 -5.91 -5.07 -4.82
C LYS A 130 -4.51 -4.82 -5.38
N ILE A 131 -4.10 -3.56 -5.35
CA ILE A 131 -2.72 -3.12 -5.57
C ILE A 131 -2.16 -2.67 -4.23
N LEU A 132 -0.97 -3.15 -3.88
CA LEU A 132 -0.31 -2.78 -2.63
C LEU A 132 0.86 -1.85 -2.92
N LEU A 133 0.83 -0.65 -2.33
CA LEU A 133 1.99 0.23 -2.30
C LEU A 133 2.89 -0.17 -1.11
N PRO A 134 4.23 -0.24 -1.30
CA PRO A 134 5.18 -0.56 -0.24
C PRO A 134 5.17 0.42 0.94
N VAL A 135 5.82 0.02 2.02
CA VAL A 135 6.09 0.89 3.18
C VAL A 135 7.02 2.03 2.82
N ALA A 136 6.96 3.11 3.60
CA ALA A 136 7.84 4.28 3.46
C ALA A 136 7.83 4.91 2.06
N THR A 137 6.70 4.82 1.34
CA THR A 137 6.55 5.42 0.02
C THR A 137 6.35 6.93 0.16
N GLN A 138 7.10 7.70 -0.62
CA GLN A 138 7.07 9.16 -0.62
C GLN A 138 6.15 9.69 -1.71
N PHE A 139 5.38 10.72 -1.41
CA PHE A 139 4.44 11.32 -2.36
C PHE A 139 4.49 12.83 -2.32
N LYS A 140 4.07 13.45 -3.43
CA LYS A 140 3.73 14.86 -3.55
C LYS A 140 2.24 15.02 -3.80
N VAL A 141 1.60 15.97 -3.11
CA VAL A 141 0.23 16.38 -3.45
C VAL A 141 0.29 17.29 -4.68
N VAL A 142 -0.28 16.83 -5.80
CA VAL A 142 -0.24 17.58 -7.07
C VAL A 142 -1.49 18.43 -7.31
N ALA A 143 -2.65 17.97 -6.83
CA ALA A 143 -3.89 18.73 -6.92
C ALA A 143 -4.90 18.25 -5.88
N CYS A 144 -5.84 19.12 -5.51
CA CYS A 144 -6.92 18.83 -4.60
C CYS A 144 -8.25 19.42 -5.10
N LEU A 145 -9.35 18.71 -4.87
CA LEU A 145 -10.69 19.18 -5.23
C LEU A 145 -11.69 18.84 -4.12
N SER A 146 -12.49 19.82 -3.72
CA SER A 146 -13.67 19.58 -2.89
C SER A 146 -14.89 19.36 -3.78
N GLN A 147 -15.51 18.19 -3.70
CA GLN A 147 -16.68 17.85 -4.50
C GLN A 147 -17.90 17.68 -3.58
N GLY A 148 -18.82 18.63 -3.67
CA GLY A 148 -19.97 18.69 -2.77
C GLY A 148 -19.53 18.94 -1.32
N LYS A 149 -20.34 18.46 -0.37
CA LYS A 149 -20.12 18.70 1.07
C LYS A 149 -19.13 17.72 1.69
N ASP A 150 -19.12 16.48 1.20
CA ASP A 150 -18.57 15.36 1.96
C ASP A 150 -17.38 14.65 1.28
N LEU A 151 -17.14 14.88 -0.02
CA LEU A 151 -16.05 14.24 -0.76
C LEU A 151 -14.89 15.22 -0.99
N TYR A 152 -13.70 14.83 -0.53
CA TYR A 152 -12.46 15.48 -0.87
C TYR A 152 -11.61 14.58 -1.77
N MET A 153 -11.11 15.11 -2.87
CA MET A 153 -10.26 14.38 -3.82
C MET A 153 -8.85 14.93 -3.73
N VAL A 154 -7.87 14.04 -3.66
CA VAL A 154 -6.45 14.36 -3.60
C VAL A 154 -5.74 13.58 -4.69
N GLN A 155 -4.99 14.29 -5.54
CA GLN A 155 -4.09 13.68 -6.50
C GLN A 155 -2.67 13.63 -5.91
N LEU A 156 -2.07 12.45 -5.98
CA LEU A 156 -0.73 12.17 -5.50
C LEU A 156 0.15 11.69 -6.65
N GLU A 157 1.39 12.11 -6.63
CA GLU A 157 2.47 11.59 -7.47
C GLU A 157 3.51 10.94 -6.56
N GLU A 158 3.84 9.67 -6.81
CA GLU A 158 4.93 8.98 -6.13
C GLU A 158 6.27 9.64 -6.47
N ILE A 159 7.08 9.88 -5.44
CA ILE A 159 8.45 10.36 -5.62
C ILE A 159 9.35 9.13 -5.62
N GLN A 160 10.05 8.93 -6.74
CA GLN A 160 10.96 7.80 -6.93
C GLN A 160 12.02 7.76 -5.83
N SER A 161 12.09 6.63 -5.12
CA SER A 161 13.10 6.40 -4.09
C SER A 161 14.48 6.17 -4.72
N GLN A 162 15.51 6.78 -4.14
CA GLN A 162 16.91 6.49 -4.48
C GLN A 162 17.41 5.18 -3.87
N PHE A 163 16.65 4.59 -2.94
CA PHE A 163 17.03 3.40 -2.19
C PHE A 163 16.00 2.29 -2.36
N SER A 164 16.48 1.07 -2.59
CA SER A 164 15.65 -0.14 -2.53
C SER A 164 15.41 -0.55 -1.08
N LEU A 165 14.17 -0.93 -0.74
CA LEU A 165 13.83 -1.38 0.61
C LEU A 165 14.48 -2.73 0.96
N ILE A 166 14.65 -3.61 -0.03
CA ILE A 166 15.32 -4.90 0.07
C ILE A 166 16.12 -5.15 -1.19
N GLU A 167 17.33 -5.65 -1.02
CA GLU A 167 18.12 -6.25 -2.09
C GLU A 167 17.78 -7.74 -2.19
N LEU A 168 17.35 -8.18 -3.38
CA LEU A 168 17.18 -9.60 -3.64
C LEU A 168 18.57 -10.25 -3.75
N PRO A 169 18.77 -11.45 -3.18
CA PRO A 169 20.01 -12.19 -3.41
C PRO A 169 20.19 -12.43 -4.91
N SER A 170 21.41 -12.24 -5.40
CA SER A 170 21.76 -12.53 -6.79
C SER A 170 21.46 -13.99 -7.13
N PRO A 171 21.02 -14.29 -8.36
CA PRO A 171 20.86 -15.67 -8.79
C PRO A 171 22.18 -16.42 -8.60
N LEU A 172 22.12 -17.65 -8.08
CA LEU A 172 23.30 -18.50 -8.04
C LEU A 172 23.84 -18.70 -9.48
N PRO A 173 25.17 -18.70 -9.68
CA PRO A 173 25.75 -18.98 -10.98
C PRO A 173 25.20 -20.30 -11.52
N VAL A 174 24.60 -20.28 -12.70
CA VAL A 174 24.18 -21.50 -13.39
C VAL A 174 25.47 -22.25 -13.78
N PRO A 175 25.68 -23.50 -13.33
CA PRO A 175 26.86 -24.26 -13.74
C PRO A 175 26.83 -24.41 -15.27
N THR A 176 27.87 -23.91 -15.92
CA THR A 176 28.08 -24.10 -17.36
C THR A 176 28.23 -25.59 -17.65
N PRO A 177 27.50 -26.14 -18.64
CA PRO A 177 27.68 -27.54 -19.03
C PRO A 177 29.14 -27.75 -19.48
N SER A 178 29.78 -28.78 -18.94
CA SER A 178 31.09 -29.25 -19.38
C SER A 178 31.02 -29.54 -20.88
N THR A 179 31.97 -28.98 -21.63
CA THR A 179 32.16 -29.29 -23.06
C THR A 179 32.78 -30.66 -23.24
#